data_AF-A0A2P2FGF8-F1
#
_entry.id   AF-A0A2P2FGF8-F1
#
_cell.length_a   1.000
_cell.length_b   1.000
_cell.length_c   1.000
_cell.angle_alpha   90.00
_cell.angle_beta   90.00
_cell.angle_gamma   90.00
#
_symmetry.space_group_name_H-M   'P 1'
#
loop_
_entity.id
_entity.type
_entity.pdbx_description
1 polymer ?
#
loop_
_entity_poly.entity_id
_entity_poly.type
_entity_poly.pdbx_seq_one_letter_code
_entity_poly.pdbx_strand_id
1 'polypeptide(L)'
;MATPAHAEDLVPALWKAARARGITGPDWSARGMPSQCRLDDEAYRALLKERATGVVLERSDDLIAVSAPDASVVVTWSGRRFSRVLLAQGKASVPVFDDDTQATVFTWRGDHRATGWLSRYTRTEPT
;
A
#
# COMPACT_ATOMS: atom_id res chain seq x y z
N MET A 1 6.92 -7.23 11.19
CA MET A 1 8.06 -8.08 10.76
C MET A 1 9.12 -8.13 11.83
N ALA A 2 9.67 -7.00 12.26
CA ALA A 2 10.20 -6.84 13.61
C ALA A 2 9.07 -6.32 14.51
N THR A 3 8.96 -6.78 15.75
CA THR A 3 8.10 -6.11 16.75
C THR A 3 8.83 -4.86 17.26
N PRO A 4 8.12 -3.84 17.79
CA PRO A 4 8.76 -2.59 18.23
C PRO A 4 9.95 -2.81 19.16
N ALA A 5 9.84 -3.75 20.10
CA ALA A 5 10.88 -4.10 21.06
C ALA A 5 12.16 -4.69 20.44
N HIS A 6 12.13 -5.13 19.18
CA HIS A 6 13.28 -5.75 18.50
C HIS A 6 13.62 -5.05 17.18
N ALA A 7 13.05 -3.87 16.93
CA ALA A 7 13.16 -3.19 15.66
C ALA A 7 14.62 -2.79 15.35
N GLU A 8 15.35 -2.29 16.34
CA GLU A 8 16.73 -1.83 16.18
C GLU A 8 17.67 -2.94 15.70
N ASP A 9 17.52 -4.16 16.23
CA ASP A 9 18.38 -5.29 15.87
C ASP A 9 17.92 -6.03 14.62
N LEU A 10 16.59 -6.20 14.48
CA LEU A 10 16.05 -7.06 13.43
C LEU A 10 15.90 -6.32 12.10
N VAL A 11 15.55 -5.03 12.08
CA VAL A 11 15.33 -4.30 10.82
C VAL A 11 16.58 -4.31 9.93
N PRO A 12 17.81 -4.08 10.42
CA PRO A 12 19.01 -4.18 9.59
C PRO A 12 19.24 -5.57 9.01
N ALA A 13 19.04 -6.63 9.82
CA ALA A 13 19.21 -8.01 9.38
C ALA A 13 18.16 -8.41 8.33
N LEU A 14 16.91 -8.02 8.54
CA LEU A 14 15.82 -8.17 7.57
C LEU A 14 16.16 -7.44 6.27
N TRP A 15 16.63 -6.19 6.33
CA TRP A 15 16.98 -5.44 5.12
C TRP A 15 18.13 -6.07 4.33
N LYS A 16 19.16 -6.56 5.04
CA LYS A 16 20.27 -7.30 4.42
C LYS A 16 19.79 -8.57 3.72
N ALA A 17 18.89 -9.32 4.34
CA ALA A 17 18.29 -10.53 3.74
C ALA A 17 17.44 -10.21 2.50
N ALA A 18 16.70 -9.08 2.50
CA ALA A 18 15.95 -8.58 1.34
C ALA A 18 16.87 -8.32 0.16
N ARG A 19 17.92 -7.54 0.39
CA ARG A 19 18.85 -7.10 -0.66
C ARG A 19 19.59 -8.28 -1.29
N ALA A 20 19.95 -9.29 -0.50
CA ALA A 20 20.53 -10.53 -1.02
C ALA A 20 19.60 -11.28 -2.00
N ARG A 21 18.29 -11.02 -1.94
CA ARG A 21 17.27 -11.60 -2.83
C ARG A 21 16.79 -10.62 -3.91
N GLY A 22 17.47 -9.48 -4.08
CA GLY A 22 17.11 -8.45 -5.05
C GLY A 22 15.89 -7.61 -4.68
N ILE A 23 15.41 -7.68 -3.44
CA ILE A 23 14.28 -6.87 -2.95
C ILE A 23 14.84 -5.52 -2.49
N THR A 24 14.44 -4.44 -3.17
CA THR A 24 14.95 -3.07 -2.96
C THR A 24 13.93 -2.10 -2.37
N GLY A 25 12.68 -2.56 -2.18
CA GLY A 25 11.60 -1.79 -1.58
C GLY A 25 11.11 -2.42 -0.28
N PRO A 26 10.28 -1.69 0.50
CA PRO A 26 9.60 -2.25 1.68
C PRO A 26 8.55 -3.31 1.33
N ASP A 27 8.35 -3.57 0.03
CA ASP A 27 7.33 -4.45 -0.53
C ASP A 27 7.88 -5.87 -0.69
N TRP A 28 7.69 -6.69 0.33
CA TRP A 28 8.08 -8.09 0.34
C TRP A 28 6.88 -8.95 -0.06
N SER A 29 7.02 -9.78 -1.09
CA SER A 29 5.92 -10.65 -1.54
C SER A 29 5.66 -11.79 -0.55
N ALA A 30 4.46 -12.40 -0.62
CA ALA A 30 4.08 -13.52 0.22
C ALA A 30 5.02 -14.74 0.07
N ARG A 31 5.62 -14.95 -1.10
CA ARG A 31 6.63 -16.00 -1.34
C ARG A 31 8.02 -15.66 -0.82
N GLY A 32 8.18 -14.50 -0.19
CA GLY A 32 9.46 -13.87 0.10
C GLY A 32 9.75 -13.61 1.57
N MET A 33 9.04 -14.25 2.53
CA MET A 33 9.21 -13.94 3.96
C MET A 33 10.71 -13.89 4.34
N PRO A 34 11.17 -12.82 5.02
CA PRO A 34 12.55 -12.69 5.45
C PRO A 34 12.98 -13.85 6.34
N SER A 35 14.22 -14.31 6.15
CA SER A 35 14.91 -15.00 7.23
C SER A 35 14.95 -14.07 8.44
N GLN A 36 14.60 -14.60 9.62
CA GLN A 36 14.45 -13.84 10.88
C GLN A 36 13.18 -12.99 11.01
N CYS A 37 12.21 -13.12 10.10
CA CYS A 37 10.86 -12.61 10.38
C CYS A 37 10.33 -13.25 11.67
N ARG A 38 9.90 -12.42 12.62
CA ARG A 38 9.35 -12.89 13.90
C ARG A 38 7.84 -13.13 13.86
N LEU A 39 7.17 -12.74 12.77
CA LEU A 39 5.78 -13.10 12.54
C LEU A 39 5.74 -14.55 12.04
N ASP A 40 4.76 -15.32 12.52
CA ASP A 40 4.39 -16.57 11.87
C ASP A 40 3.78 -16.30 10.49
N ASP A 41 3.55 -17.36 9.72
CA ASP A 41 3.05 -17.25 8.34
C ASP A 41 1.63 -16.65 8.27
N GLU A 42 0.79 -16.89 9.29
CA GLU A 42 -0.55 -16.31 9.35
C GLU A 42 -0.50 -14.80 9.62
N ALA A 43 0.25 -14.37 10.63
CA ALA A 43 0.45 -12.97 10.98
C ALA A 43 1.21 -12.21 9.88
N TYR A 44 2.13 -12.87 9.18
CA TYR A 44 2.82 -12.29 8.02
C TYR A 44 1.87 -12.10 6.83
N ARG A 45 1.00 -13.07 6.54
CA ARG A 45 -0.04 -12.92 5.50
C ARG A 45 -1.08 -11.88 5.88
N ALA A 46 -1.50 -11.81 7.15
CA ALA A 46 -2.38 -10.77 7.66
C ALA A 46 -1.75 -9.39 7.48
N LEU A 47 -0.47 -9.25 7.84
CA LEU A 47 0.28 -8.02 7.58
C LEU A 47 0.24 -7.65 6.10
N LEU A 48 0.55 -8.57 5.18
CA LEU A 48 0.54 -8.29 3.74
C LEU A 48 -0.85 -7.93 3.21
N LYS A 49 -1.91 -8.55 3.75
CA LYS A 49 -3.30 -8.23 3.42
C LYS A 49 -3.69 -6.83 3.85
N GLU A 50 -2.98 -6.21 4.80
CA GLU A 50 -3.29 -4.87 5.32
C GLU A 50 -2.40 -3.77 4.71
N ARG A 51 -1.43 -4.13 3.85
CA ARG A 51 -0.52 -3.18 3.20
C ARG A 51 -1.05 -2.65 1.89
N ALA A 52 -0.61 -1.44 1.54
CA ALA A 52 -0.90 -0.84 0.23
C ALA A 52 -0.15 -1.53 -0.94
N THR A 53 0.79 -2.43 -0.64
CA THR A 53 1.67 -3.13 -1.60
C THR A 53 0.92 -3.92 -2.69
N GLY A 54 -0.34 -4.31 -2.46
CA GLY A 54 -1.19 -4.99 -3.43
C GLY A 54 -2.30 -4.11 -4.04
N VAL A 55 -2.29 -2.81 -3.77
CA VAL A 55 -3.33 -1.90 -4.25
C VAL A 55 -3.19 -1.70 -5.76
N VAL A 56 -4.26 -1.98 -6.47
CA VAL A 56 -4.41 -1.74 -7.91
C VAL A 56 -5.41 -0.61 -8.10
N LEU A 57 -5.00 0.38 -8.91
CA LEU A 57 -5.82 1.52 -9.34
C LEU A 57 -5.77 1.54 -10.85
N GLU A 58 -6.86 1.12 -11.49
CA GLU A 58 -7.01 1.08 -12.94
C GLU A 58 -7.99 2.17 -13.38
N ARG A 59 -7.51 3.11 -14.19
CA ARG A 59 -8.32 4.22 -14.68
C ARG A 59 -8.89 3.91 -16.06
N SER A 60 -10.17 4.17 -16.23
CA SER A 60 -10.84 4.36 -17.51
C SER A 60 -11.40 5.78 -17.60
N ASP A 61 -12.09 6.10 -18.70
CA ASP A 61 -12.60 7.45 -18.97
C ASP A 61 -13.59 7.93 -17.89
N ASP A 62 -14.48 7.05 -17.44
CA ASP A 62 -15.56 7.42 -16.50
C ASP A 62 -15.32 6.96 -15.05
N LEU A 63 -14.39 6.03 -14.82
CA LEU A 63 -14.21 5.40 -13.50
C LEU A 63 -12.77 4.99 -13.21
N ILE A 64 -12.49 4.84 -11.91
CA ILE A 64 -11.27 4.21 -11.41
C ILE A 64 -11.70 2.93 -10.70
N ALA A 65 -11.32 1.80 -11.25
CA ALA A 65 -11.46 0.50 -10.60
C ALA A 65 -10.36 0.36 -9.54
N VAL A 66 -10.78 0.02 -8.33
CA VAL A 66 -9.88 -0.12 -7.18
C VAL A 66 -9.95 -1.54 -6.65
N SER A 67 -8.78 -2.12 -6.43
CA SER A 67 -8.60 -3.34 -5.63
C SER A 67 -7.57 -3.05 -4.54
N ALA A 68 -7.92 -3.31 -3.29
CA ALA A 68 -7.14 -2.97 -2.11
C ALA A 68 -7.49 -3.91 -0.95
N PRO A 69 -6.76 -3.85 0.19
CA PRO A 69 -7.20 -4.47 1.43
C PRO A 69 -8.63 -4.13 1.82
N ASP A 70 -9.32 -5.06 2.47
CA ASP A 70 -10.62 -4.80 3.08
C ASP A 70 -10.54 -3.62 4.05
N ALA A 71 -11.64 -2.87 4.15
CA ALA A 71 -11.75 -1.65 4.94
C ALA A 71 -10.77 -0.53 4.55
N SER A 72 -10.07 -0.64 3.41
CA SER A 72 -9.34 0.48 2.82
C SER A 72 -10.29 1.60 2.42
N VAL A 73 -9.77 2.81 2.37
CA VAL A 73 -10.52 4.01 1.98
C VAL A 73 -9.91 4.57 0.71
N VAL A 74 -10.72 4.70 -0.33
CA VAL A 74 -10.34 5.43 -1.56
C VAL A 74 -10.79 6.86 -1.41
N VAL A 75 -9.90 7.80 -1.70
CA VAL A 75 -10.21 9.21 -1.82
C VAL A 75 -9.89 9.66 -3.24
N THR A 76 -10.88 10.21 -3.94
CA THR A 76 -10.67 10.85 -5.25
C THR A 76 -10.71 12.36 -5.11
N TRP A 77 -9.90 13.06 -5.91
CA TRP A 77 -9.75 14.52 -5.90
C TRP A 77 -9.81 15.05 -7.33
N SER A 78 -10.61 16.08 -7.58
CA SER A 78 -10.61 16.88 -8.82
C SER A 78 -10.64 18.36 -8.39
N GLY A 79 -9.51 19.04 -8.57
CA GLY A 79 -9.30 20.37 -7.98
C GLY A 79 -9.54 20.39 -6.47
N ARG A 80 -10.61 21.08 -6.04
CA ARG A 80 -11.05 21.16 -4.62
C ARG A 80 -12.16 20.16 -4.26
N ARG A 81 -12.75 19.48 -5.25
CA ARG A 81 -13.78 18.48 -5.02
C ARG A 81 -13.11 17.17 -4.62
N PHE A 82 -13.59 16.54 -3.56
CA PHE A 82 -13.15 15.20 -3.19
C PHE A 82 -14.33 14.30 -2.87
N SER A 83 -14.14 13.00 -3.09
CA SER A 83 -15.06 11.95 -2.67
C SER A 83 -14.30 10.87 -1.91
N ARG A 84 -14.98 10.20 -0.98
CA ARG A 84 -14.39 9.16 -0.14
C ARG A 84 -15.29 7.93 -0.12
N VAL A 85 -14.72 6.78 -0.43
CA VAL A 85 -15.43 5.50 -0.48
C VAL A 85 -14.70 4.47 0.37
N LEU A 86 -15.44 3.85 1.31
CA LEU A 86 -14.96 2.71 2.08
C LEU A 86 -15.08 1.43 1.25
N LEU A 87 -13.99 0.68 1.15
CA LEU A 87 -13.94 -0.61 0.45
C LEU A 87 -14.28 -1.74 1.42
N ALA A 88 -15.57 -2.00 1.61
CA ALA A 88 -16.03 -3.04 2.53
C ALA A 88 -15.49 -4.45 2.20
N GLN A 89 -15.29 -4.74 0.91
CA GLN A 89 -14.76 -6.02 0.41
C GLN A 89 -13.53 -5.82 -0.50
N GLY A 90 -12.75 -4.77 -0.22
CA GLY A 90 -11.49 -4.51 -0.91
C GLY A 90 -11.63 -4.11 -2.37
N LYS A 91 -12.84 -3.92 -2.89
CA LYS A 91 -13.09 -3.51 -4.28
C LYS A 91 -14.15 -2.43 -4.38
N ALA A 92 -13.94 -1.46 -5.26
CA ALA A 92 -14.99 -0.54 -5.70
C ALA A 92 -14.62 0.08 -7.05
N SER A 93 -15.63 0.62 -7.72
CA SER A 93 -15.45 1.58 -8.80
C SER A 93 -15.82 2.96 -8.28
N VAL A 94 -14.91 3.92 -8.42
CA VAL A 94 -15.15 5.32 -8.04
C VAL A 94 -15.22 6.18 -9.29
N PRO A 95 -16.13 7.17 -9.37
CA PRO A 95 -16.29 7.98 -10.57
C PRO A 95 -15.07 8.88 -10.80
N VAL A 96 -14.73 9.04 -12.08
CA VAL A 96 -13.85 10.10 -12.58
C VAL A 96 -14.71 11.32 -12.83
N PHE A 97 -14.31 12.48 -12.31
CA PHE A 97 -15.06 13.73 -12.53
C PHE A 97 -14.54 14.49 -13.76
N ASP A 98 -13.23 14.40 -14.01
CA ASP A 98 -12.50 15.04 -15.10
C ASP A 98 -11.13 14.36 -15.32
N ASP A 99 -10.41 14.81 -16.35
CA ASP A 99 -9.05 14.33 -16.67
C ASP A 99 -8.06 14.53 -15.51
N ASP A 100 -8.28 15.56 -14.69
CA ASP A 100 -7.43 15.89 -13.54
C ASP A 100 -7.73 15.04 -12.30
N THR A 101 -8.75 14.18 -12.34
CA THR A 101 -9.14 13.39 -11.17
C THR A 101 -7.99 12.49 -10.70
N GLN A 102 -7.57 12.62 -9.45
CA GLN A 102 -6.56 11.75 -8.83
C GLN A 102 -7.20 10.83 -7.80
N ALA A 103 -6.60 9.68 -7.54
CA ALA A 103 -7.06 8.75 -6.52
C ALA A 103 -5.93 8.36 -5.57
N THR A 104 -6.27 8.22 -4.30
CA THR A 104 -5.39 7.66 -3.27
C THR A 104 -6.14 6.64 -2.46
N VAL A 105 -5.53 5.49 -2.22
CA VAL A 105 -6.03 4.46 -1.30
C VAL A 105 -5.25 4.56 -0.01
N PHE A 106 -5.96 4.64 1.11
CA PHE A 106 -5.43 4.56 2.46
C PHE A 106 -5.84 3.23 3.06
N THR A 107 -4.88 2.46 3.56
CA THR A 107 -5.18 1.24 4.32
C THR A 107 -5.28 1.56 5.81
N TRP A 108 -5.93 0.68 6.56
CA TRP A 108 -6.21 0.89 7.99
C TRP A 108 -4.97 1.18 8.85
N ARG A 109 -3.80 0.65 8.47
CA ARG A 109 -2.53 0.86 9.20
C ARG A 109 -1.75 2.11 8.79
N GLY A 110 -2.33 2.98 7.96
CA GLY A 110 -1.71 4.24 7.56
C GLY A 110 -0.76 4.14 6.35
N ASP A 111 -0.61 2.96 5.76
CA ASP A 111 -0.01 2.83 4.43
C ASP A 111 -0.95 3.46 3.39
N HIS A 112 -0.40 4.06 2.34
CA HIS A 112 -1.20 4.64 1.26
C HIS A 112 -0.56 4.44 -0.12
N ARG A 113 -1.38 4.46 -1.17
CA ARG A 113 -0.93 4.44 -2.57
C ARG A 113 -1.74 5.43 -3.40
N ALA A 114 -1.05 6.35 -4.06
CA ALA A 114 -1.65 7.42 -4.86
C ALA A 114 -1.31 7.31 -6.36
N THR A 115 -2.18 7.85 -7.22
CA THR A 115 -1.96 7.99 -8.67
C THR A 115 -1.46 9.39 -9.06
N GLY A 116 -1.01 9.52 -10.32
CA GLY A 116 -0.59 10.78 -10.95
C GLY A 116 0.40 11.61 -10.14
N TRP A 117 0.16 12.91 -9.99
CA TRP A 117 1.11 13.79 -9.28
C TRP A 117 1.16 13.50 -7.77
N LEU A 118 0.06 13.00 -7.17
CA LEU A 118 0.03 12.61 -5.76
C LEU A 118 0.97 11.44 -5.46
N SER A 119 1.24 10.57 -6.45
CA SER A 119 2.22 9.49 -6.32
C SER A 119 3.64 9.98 -5.98
N ARG A 120 3.96 11.26 -6.26
CA ARG A 120 5.24 11.87 -5.90
C ARG A 120 5.41 11.97 -4.38
N TYR A 121 4.32 12.13 -3.63
CA TYR A 121 4.32 12.22 -2.16
C TYR A 121 4.33 10.85 -1.47
N THR A 122 4.12 9.76 -2.22
CA THR A 122 4.23 8.38 -1.70
C THR A 122 5.69 7.90 -1.67
N ARG A 123 6.60 8.55 -2.42
CA ARG A 123 8.05 8.36 -2.24
C ARG A 123 8.47 9.13 -0.99
N THR A 124 8.63 8.45 0.13
CA THR A 124 9.55 8.92 1.17
C THR A 124 10.92 9.03 0.52
N GLU A 125 11.34 10.24 0.18
CA GLU A 125 12.70 10.49 -0.31
C GLU A 125 13.71 10.03 0.74
N PRO A 126 14.79 9.34 0.35
CA PRO A 126 15.95 9.20 1.22
C PRO A 126 16.62 10.58 1.30
N THR A 127 16.63 11.18 2.49
CA THR A 127 17.55 12.26 2.81
C THR A 127 18.93 11.69 3.10
#